data_AF-A0AAD9NNS9-F1
#
_entry.id   AF-A0AAD9NNS9-F1
#
_cell.length_a   1.000
_cell.length_b   1.000
_cell.length_c   1.000
_cell.angle_alpha   90.00
_cell.angle_beta   90.00
_cell.angle_gamma   90.00
#
_symmetry.space_group_name_H-M   'P 1'
#
loop_
_entity.id
_entity.type
_entity.pdbx_description
1 polymer ?
#
loop_
_entity_poly.entity_id
_entity_poly.type
_entity_poly.pdbx_seq_one_letter_code
_entity_poly.pdbx_strand_id
1 'polypeptide(L)'
;MDKPDQLRITKNWGALASDLDVKDIVDYLIQDSILTLDDVAEIKSKAVRRSCVEELLTKLTRKGPKAYACFRQALQRQYPWLVQQLDATDVTEAARASAAGLDSLTDTSTATLMRISKHETAMRNWRMLGLSLGVLEADLVNLEYDNRQRNGNLSDLVFDTLSRWKQNMASAATLDELKTSLQNIGVTSLT
;
A
#
# COMPACT_ATOMS: atom_id res chain seq x y z
N MET A 1 -6.66 5.44 4.54
CA MET A 1 -7.16 6.24 3.42
C MET A 1 -6.00 6.39 2.47
N ASP A 2 -6.18 6.05 1.20
CA ASP A 2 -5.16 6.12 0.17
C ASP A 2 -4.90 7.57 -0.28
N LYS A 3 -3.78 7.79 -0.98
CA LYS A 3 -3.34 9.14 -1.37
C LYS A 3 -4.32 9.89 -2.28
N PRO A 4 -5.00 9.28 -3.29
CA PRO A 4 -5.93 10.04 -4.12
C PRO A 4 -7.12 10.52 -3.30
N ASP A 5 -7.66 9.69 -2.41
CA ASP A 5 -8.76 10.08 -1.53
C ASP A 5 -8.33 11.22 -0.59
N GLN A 6 -7.12 11.14 -0.01
CA GLN A 6 -6.58 12.23 0.81
C GLN A 6 -6.49 13.54 0.01
N LEU A 7 -6.08 13.47 -1.25
CA LEU A 7 -6.01 14.63 -2.14
C LEU A 7 -7.37 15.22 -2.49
N ARG A 8 -8.41 14.39 -2.65
CA ARG A 8 -9.78 14.88 -2.82
C ARG A 8 -10.18 15.73 -1.61
N ILE A 9 -9.86 15.28 -0.39
CA ILE A 9 -10.14 16.06 0.82
C ILE A 9 -9.30 17.33 0.88
N THR A 10 -7.98 17.25 0.69
CA THR A 10 -7.09 18.42 0.88
C THR A 10 -7.28 19.49 -0.20
N LYS A 11 -7.55 19.12 -1.45
CA LYS A 11 -7.86 20.11 -2.51
C LYS A 11 -9.19 20.84 -2.28
N ASN A 12 -10.15 20.20 -1.61
CA ASN A 12 -11.47 20.79 -1.31
C ASN A 12 -11.60 21.28 0.13
N TRP A 13 -10.48 21.36 0.86
CA TRP A 13 -10.46 21.69 2.29
C TRP A 13 -11.23 22.97 2.62
N GLY A 14 -11.02 24.02 1.83
CA GLY A 14 -11.68 25.31 2.03
C GLY A 14 -13.21 25.24 1.87
N ALA A 15 -13.70 24.51 0.87
CA ALA A 15 -15.14 24.33 0.63
C ALA A 15 -15.78 23.48 1.73
N LEU A 16 -15.14 22.35 2.07
CA LEU A 16 -15.57 21.50 3.18
C LEU A 16 -15.63 22.27 4.50
N ALA A 17 -14.56 22.99 4.85
CA ALA A 17 -14.50 23.79 6.08
C ALA A 17 -15.56 24.91 6.12
N SER A 18 -15.98 25.42 4.96
CA SER A 18 -16.95 26.52 4.87
C SER A 18 -18.39 26.02 4.92
N ASP A 19 -18.72 24.91 4.27
CA ASP A 19 -20.11 24.49 4.05
C ASP A 19 -20.58 23.36 4.96
N LEU A 20 -19.66 22.53 5.49
CA LEU A 20 -19.99 21.36 6.30
C LEU A 20 -20.23 21.73 7.77
N ASP A 21 -21.23 21.13 8.40
CA ASP A 21 -21.31 20.98 9.86
C ASP A 21 -20.98 19.54 10.28
N VAL A 22 -20.07 19.39 11.25
CA VAL A 22 -19.67 18.08 11.78
C VAL A 22 -20.86 17.32 12.36
N LYS A 23 -21.80 18.03 13.00
CA LYS A 23 -22.95 17.41 13.69
C LYS A 23 -23.82 16.57 12.77
N ASP A 24 -23.87 16.94 11.51
CA ASP A 24 -24.74 16.32 10.51
C ASP A 24 -24.25 14.93 10.09
N ILE A 25 -22.93 14.71 10.14
CA ILE A 25 -22.31 13.49 9.61
C ILE A 25 -21.64 12.62 10.69
N VAL A 26 -21.42 13.15 11.89
CA VAL A 26 -20.62 12.48 12.93
C VAL A 26 -21.23 11.17 13.41
N ASP A 27 -22.56 11.09 13.53
CA ASP A 27 -23.24 9.87 13.98
C ASP A 27 -23.05 8.71 13.00
N TYR A 28 -23.05 9.01 11.69
CA TYR A 28 -22.77 8.03 10.64
C TYR A 28 -21.31 7.55 10.70
N LEU A 29 -20.37 8.47 10.95
CA LEU A 29 -18.96 8.12 11.07
C LEU A 29 -18.64 7.31 12.33
N ILE A 30 -19.42 7.50 13.41
CA ILE A 30 -19.35 6.63 14.60
C ILE A 30 -19.94 5.26 14.27
N GLN A 31 -21.12 5.21 13.64
CA GLN A 31 -21.80 3.95 13.29
C GLN A 31 -20.92 3.04 12.43
N ASP A 32 -20.20 3.61 11.47
CA ASP A 32 -19.27 2.89 10.60
C ASP A 32 -17.89 2.65 11.24
N SER A 33 -17.73 2.95 12.54
CA SER A 33 -16.50 2.80 13.31
C SER A 33 -15.30 3.55 12.74
N ILE A 34 -15.54 4.66 12.05
CA ILE A 34 -14.49 5.55 11.52
C ILE A 34 -13.98 6.49 12.61
N LEU A 35 -14.89 7.01 13.44
CA LEU A 35 -14.59 7.84 14.60
C LEU A 35 -14.97 7.13 15.89
N THR A 36 -14.14 7.26 16.91
CA THR A 36 -14.50 6.88 18.28
C THR A 36 -15.24 8.02 18.98
N LEU A 37 -15.88 7.74 20.11
CA LEU A 37 -16.50 8.80 20.93
C LEU A 37 -15.45 9.82 21.42
N ASP A 38 -14.23 9.38 21.70
CA ASP A 38 -13.11 10.26 22.08
C ASP A 38 -12.71 11.18 20.92
N ASP A 39 -12.62 10.66 19.69
CA ASP A 39 -12.36 11.49 18.51
C ASP A 39 -13.42 12.60 18.37
N VAL A 40 -14.68 12.26 18.62
CA VAL A 40 -15.80 13.20 18.52
C VAL A 40 -15.77 14.23 19.64
N ALA A 41 -15.41 13.84 20.85
CA ALA A 41 -15.22 14.77 21.96
C ALA A 41 -14.10 15.78 21.63
N GLU A 42 -12.97 15.32 21.11
CA GLU A 42 -11.87 16.17 20.67
C GLU A 42 -12.28 17.11 19.54
N ILE A 43 -13.01 16.62 18.54
CA ILE A 43 -13.52 17.47 17.44
C ILE A 43 -14.48 18.54 17.96
N LYS A 44 -15.42 18.15 18.83
CA LYS A 44 -16.41 19.08 19.39
C LYS A 44 -15.82 20.05 20.43
N SER A 45 -14.61 19.78 20.93
CA SER A 45 -13.89 20.68 21.85
C SER A 45 -13.37 21.95 21.17
N LYS A 46 -13.35 22.01 19.83
CA LYS A 46 -12.89 23.19 19.10
C LYS A 46 -13.90 24.34 19.21
N ALA A 47 -13.38 25.56 19.25
CA ALA A 47 -14.18 26.74 19.56
C ALA A 47 -15.16 27.17 18.45
N VAL A 48 -14.87 26.83 17.19
CA VAL A 48 -15.62 27.32 16.02
C VAL A 48 -15.92 26.16 15.07
N ARG A 49 -17.12 26.16 14.46
CA ARG A 49 -17.57 25.15 13.48
C ARG A 49 -16.48 24.81 12.46
N ARG A 50 -15.85 25.83 11.88
CA ARG A 50 -14.77 25.66 10.91
C ARG A 50 -13.63 24.82 11.47
N SER A 51 -13.14 25.14 12.67
CA SER A 51 -12.06 24.39 13.32
C SER A 51 -12.48 22.97 13.71
N CYS A 52 -13.75 22.73 14.02
CA CYS A 52 -14.28 21.37 14.20
C CYS A 52 -14.18 20.56 12.91
N VAL A 53 -14.57 21.16 11.77
CA VAL A 53 -14.46 20.50 10.46
C VAL A 53 -12.99 20.26 10.11
N GLU A 54 -12.12 21.23 10.30
CA GLU A 54 -10.68 21.08 10.02
C GLU A 54 -10.05 19.96 10.87
N GLU A 55 -10.43 19.84 12.14
CA GLU A 55 -10.01 18.74 13.01
C GLU A 55 -10.56 17.39 12.53
N LEU A 56 -11.84 17.35 12.14
CA LEU A 56 -12.46 16.15 11.56
C LEU A 56 -11.71 15.69 10.31
N LEU A 57 -11.44 16.59 9.35
CA LEU A 57 -10.73 16.27 8.11
C LEU A 57 -9.29 15.80 8.40
N THR A 58 -8.62 16.43 9.37
CA THR A 58 -7.28 16.03 9.82
C THR A 58 -7.28 14.61 10.37
N LYS A 59 -8.27 14.28 11.21
CA LYS A 59 -8.43 12.91 11.73
C LYS A 59 -8.78 11.93 10.61
N LEU A 60 -9.73 12.26 9.75
CA LEU A 60 -10.17 11.40 8.63
C LEU A 60 -9.03 11.00 7.69
N THR A 61 -8.15 11.94 7.33
CA THR A 61 -6.99 11.65 6.47
C THR A 61 -6.01 10.64 7.07
N ARG A 62 -6.00 10.48 8.39
CA ARG A 62 -5.19 9.48 9.12
C ARG A 62 -5.91 8.15 9.33
N LYS A 63 -7.21 8.05 9.04
CA LYS A 63 -8.00 6.82 9.25
C LYS A 63 -7.79 5.81 8.11
N GLY A 64 -8.26 4.58 8.33
CA GLY A 64 -8.11 3.43 7.43
C GLY A 64 -8.75 3.61 6.05
N PRO A 65 -8.58 2.63 5.13
CA PRO A 65 -9.02 2.74 3.73
C PRO A 65 -10.52 2.97 3.55
N LYS A 66 -11.35 2.60 4.53
CA LYS A 66 -12.81 2.80 4.49
C LYS A 66 -13.28 4.22 4.81
N ALA A 67 -12.40 5.06 5.39
CA ALA A 67 -12.79 6.36 5.93
C ALA A 67 -13.37 7.32 4.88
N TYR A 68 -12.76 7.37 3.69
CA TYR A 68 -13.24 8.24 2.62
C TYR A 68 -14.60 7.81 2.07
N ALA A 69 -14.78 6.50 1.82
CA ALA A 69 -16.04 5.97 1.31
C ALA A 69 -17.21 6.26 2.27
N CYS A 70 -17.02 6.02 3.57
CA CYS A 70 -18.02 6.32 4.60
C CYS A 70 -18.28 7.83 4.72
N PHE A 71 -17.22 8.66 4.69
CA PHE A 71 -17.37 10.12 4.71
C PHE A 71 -18.15 10.65 3.50
N ARG A 72 -17.80 10.18 2.29
CA ARG A 72 -18.52 10.51 1.05
C ARG A 72 -19.98 10.07 1.11
N GLN A 73 -20.27 8.89 1.66
CA GLN A 73 -21.64 8.40 1.83
C GLN A 73 -22.44 9.25 2.82
N ALA A 74 -21.83 9.68 3.93
CA ALA A 74 -22.46 10.59 4.88
C ALA A 74 -22.77 11.94 4.23
N LEU A 75 -21.81 12.50 3.47
CA LEU A 75 -22.01 13.73 2.71
C LEU A 75 -23.09 13.61 1.65
N GLN A 76 -23.23 12.46 0.97
CA GLN A 76 -24.19 12.28 -0.12
C GLN A 76 -25.64 12.57 0.30
N ARG A 77 -25.97 12.37 1.58
CA ARG A 77 -27.33 12.56 2.11
C ARG A 77 -27.70 14.04 2.32
N GLN A 78 -26.75 14.84 2.80
CA GLN A 78 -27.02 16.22 3.25
C GLN A 78 -26.30 17.27 2.40
N TYR A 79 -25.21 16.88 1.75
CA TYR A 79 -24.30 17.75 1.02
C TYR A 79 -23.93 17.15 -0.35
N PRO A 80 -24.90 16.83 -1.23
CA PRO A 80 -24.63 16.17 -2.51
C PRO A 80 -23.74 17.02 -3.44
N TRP A 81 -23.76 18.36 -3.33
CA TRP A 81 -22.88 19.23 -4.10
C TRP A 81 -21.42 19.11 -3.67
N LEU A 82 -21.14 18.91 -2.38
CA LEU A 82 -19.78 18.66 -1.90
C LEU A 82 -19.27 17.32 -2.43
N VAL A 83 -20.13 16.30 -2.53
CA VAL A 83 -19.74 15.02 -3.16
C VAL A 83 -19.42 15.21 -4.64
N GLN A 84 -20.24 15.94 -5.39
CA GLN A 84 -19.95 16.23 -6.80
C GLN A 84 -18.62 16.95 -6.97
N GLN A 85 -18.33 17.92 -6.11
CA GLN A 85 -17.07 18.66 -6.13
C GLN A 85 -15.87 17.76 -5.79
N LEU A 86 -16.01 16.89 -4.78
CA LEU A 86 -14.99 15.90 -4.43
C LEU A 86 -14.74 14.91 -5.56
N ASP A 87 -15.79 14.45 -6.24
CA ASP A 87 -15.72 13.48 -7.34
C ASP A 87 -15.08 14.09 -8.60
N ALA A 88 -15.40 15.36 -8.89
CA ALA A 88 -14.83 16.14 -10.00
C ALA A 88 -13.36 16.54 -9.79
N THR A 89 -12.80 16.31 -8.61
CA THR A 89 -11.42 16.68 -8.30
C THR A 89 -10.44 15.79 -9.07
N ASP A 90 -9.61 16.43 -9.89
CA ASP A 90 -8.55 15.73 -10.61
C ASP A 90 -7.49 15.22 -9.64
N VAL A 91 -7.47 13.90 -9.48
CA VAL A 91 -6.47 13.13 -8.76
C VAL A 91 -5.75 12.16 -9.68
N THR A 92 -5.81 12.34 -11.00
CA THR A 92 -5.29 11.39 -11.99
C THR A 92 -3.82 11.06 -11.77
N GLU A 93 -2.99 12.06 -11.46
CA GLU A 93 -1.57 11.84 -11.18
C GLU A 93 -1.33 11.11 -9.86
N ALA A 94 -2.15 11.37 -8.83
CA ALA A 94 -2.02 10.69 -7.54
C ALA A 94 -2.67 9.31 -7.52
N ALA A 95 -3.74 9.11 -8.29
CA ALA A 95 -4.33 7.82 -8.59
C ALA A 95 -3.35 7.02 -9.42
N ARG A 96 -2.64 7.63 -10.37
CA ARG A 96 -1.52 7.00 -11.09
C ARG A 96 -0.33 6.75 -10.18
N ALA A 97 -0.02 7.61 -9.21
CA ALA A 97 1.05 7.40 -8.22
C ALA A 97 0.66 6.47 -7.06
N SER A 98 -0.63 6.15 -6.91
CA SER A 98 -1.15 5.18 -5.94
C SER A 98 -1.48 3.85 -6.59
N ALA A 99 -1.81 3.86 -7.89
CA ALA A 99 -1.78 2.70 -8.77
C ALA A 99 -0.32 2.31 -9.08
N ALA A 100 0.59 3.27 -9.27
CA ALA A 100 2.04 3.05 -9.28
C ALA A 100 2.61 2.90 -7.86
N GLY A 101 1.86 3.33 -6.84
CA GLY A 101 2.08 2.94 -5.44
C GLY A 101 1.59 1.51 -5.16
N LEU A 102 0.80 0.95 -6.08
CA LEU A 102 0.45 -0.47 -6.22
C LEU A 102 1.49 -1.22 -7.08
N ASP A 103 2.44 -0.51 -7.71
CA ASP A 103 3.62 -1.10 -8.36
C ASP A 103 4.76 -1.37 -7.35
N SER A 104 4.50 -1.24 -6.04
CA SER A 104 5.25 -1.97 -5.02
C SER A 104 4.69 -3.39 -4.89
N LEU A 105 5.15 -4.28 -5.77
CA LEU A 105 5.26 -5.74 -5.63
C LEU A 105 4.09 -6.56 -5.04
N THR A 106 2.87 -6.39 -5.54
CA THR A 106 1.93 -7.56 -5.51
C THR A 106 2.08 -8.46 -6.72
N ASP A 107 2.71 -7.99 -7.80
CA ASP A 107 2.83 -8.76 -9.06
C ASP A 107 4.26 -8.98 -9.58
N THR A 108 5.23 -9.17 -8.67
CA THR A 108 6.06 -10.38 -8.89
C THR A 108 5.18 -11.53 -8.43
N SER A 109 4.20 -11.88 -9.28
CA SER A 109 3.31 -13.00 -9.06
C SER A 109 4.14 -14.19 -8.62
N THR A 110 3.60 -15.04 -7.76
CA THR A 110 4.18 -16.37 -7.54
C THR A 110 4.54 -17.04 -8.86
N ALA A 111 3.81 -16.75 -9.94
CA ALA A 111 4.15 -17.11 -11.32
C ALA A 111 5.51 -16.55 -11.83
N THR A 112 5.84 -15.28 -11.58
CA THR A 112 7.14 -14.71 -11.97
C THR A 112 8.28 -15.30 -11.15
N LEU A 113 8.09 -15.49 -9.84
CA LEU A 113 9.07 -16.21 -9.00
C LEU A 113 9.24 -17.66 -9.46
N MET A 114 8.15 -18.34 -9.83
CA MET A 114 8.18 -19.70 -10.40
C MET A 114 8.85 -19.76 -11.77
N ARG A 115 8.73 -18.72 -12.60
CA ARG A 115 9.42 -18.65 -13.90
C ARG A 115 10.92 -18.48 -13.70
N ILE A 116 11.33 -17.57 -12.79
CA ILE A 116 12.74 -17.34 -12.46
C ILE A 116 13.34 -18.58 -11.80
N SER A 117 12.61 -19.23 -10.89
CA SER A 117 13.11 -20.41 -10.18
C SER A 117 13.41 -21.58 -11.12
N LYS A 118 12.70 -21.65 -12.25
CA LYS A 118 12.93 -22.65 -13.31
C LYS A 118 14.04 -22.27 -14.29
N HIS A 119 14.63 -21.08 -14.18
CA HIS A 119 15.67 -20.63 -15.09
C HIS A 119 17.02 -21.27 -14.71
N GLU A 120 17.70 -21.89 -15.68
CA GLU A 120 18.96 -22.62 -15.45
C GLU A 120 20.06 -21.76 -14.81
N THR A 121 20.23 -20.54 -15.31
CA THR A 121 21.19 -19.58 -14.76
C THR A 121 20.87 -19.15 -13.32
N ALA A 122 19.58 -19.08 -12.96
CA ALA A 122 19.17 -18.73 -11.60
C ALA A 122 19.39 -19.92 -10.64
N MET A 123 19.08 -21.14 -11.08
CA MET A 123 19.38 -22.37 -10.33
C MET A 123 20.88 -22.54 -10.09
N ARG A 124 21.71 -22.26 -11.09
CA ARG A 124 23.17 -22.36 -10.97
C ARG A 124 23.79 -21.28 -10.07
N ASN A 125 23.17 -20.09 -9.99
CA ASN A 125 23.70 -18.93 -9.28
C ASN A 125 22.84 -18.47 -8.11
N TRP A 126 22.01 -19.34 -7.53
CA TRP A 126 21.03 -18.98 -6.51
C TRP A 126 21.65 -18.31 -5.28
N ARG A 127 22.87 -18.69 -4.88
CA ARG A 127 23.60 -18.06 -3.76
C ARG A 127 23.99 -16.62 -4.09
N MET A 128 24.57 -16.40 -5.27
CA MET A 128 24.95 -15.07 -5.75
C MET A 128 23.72 -14.19 -5.92
N LEU A 129 22.62 -14.76 -6.43
CA LEU A 129 21.34 -14.10 -6.54
C LEU A 129 20.82 -13.68 -5.15
N GLY A 130 20.81 -14.59 -4.17
CA GLY A 130 20.39 -14.30 -2.80
C GLY A 130 21.23 -13.17 -2.16
N LEU A 131 22.55 -13.23 -2.28
CA LEU A 131 23.45 -12.21 -1.74
C LEU A 131 23.28 -10.84 -2.41
N SER A 132 23.13 -10.82 -3.75
CA SER A 132 22.89 -9.57 -4.50
C SER A 132 21.54 -8.93 -4.16
N LEU A 133 20.58 -9.75 -3.74
CA LEU A 133 19.28 -9.30 -3.22
C LEU A 133 19.32 -8.94 -1.72
N GLY A 134 20.48 -9.05 -1.06
CA GLY A 134 20.63 -8.72 0.35
C GLY A 134 20.13 -9.79 1.33
N VAL A 135 19.89 -11.02 0.88
CA VAL A 135 19.64 -12.16 1.77
C VAL A 135 20.94 -12.51 2.48
N LEU A 136 20.90 -12.61 3.81
CA LEU A 136 22.06 -12.93 4.62
C LEU A 136 22.61 -14.32 4.30
N GLU A 137 23.93 -14.49 4.33
CA GLU A 137 24.57 -15.78 4.06
C GLU A 137 24.10 -16.89 5.02
N ALA A 138 23.87 -16.55 6.29
CA ALA A 138 23.32 -17.47 7.29
C ALA A 138 21.92 -17.97 6.89
N ASP A 139 21.07 -17.10 6.32
CA ASP A 139 19.75 -17.48 5.83
C ASP A 139 19.86 -18.40 4.61
N LEU A 140 20.79 -18.15 3.68
CA LEU A 140 21.02 -19.01 2.51
C LEU A 140 21.47 -20.41 2.91
N VAL A 141 22.34 -20.52 3.93
CA VAL A 141 22.78 -21.82 4.47
C VAL A 141 21.61 -22.58 5.09
N ASN A 142 20.75 -21.90 5.84
CA ASN A 142 19.55 -22.51 6.43
C ASN A 142 18.58 -22.99 5.34
N LEU A 143 18.33 -22.17 4.31
CA LEU A 143 17.48 -22.54 3.18
C LEU A 143 18.03 -23.75 2.42
N GLU A 144 19.35 -23.84 2.22
CA GLU A 144 19.98 -25.00 1.60
C GLU A 144 19.83 -26.27 2.46
N TYR A 145 20.01 -26.13 3.78
CA TYR A 145 19.83 -27.22 4.72
C TYR A 145 18.38 -27.74 4.71
N ASP A 146 17.41 -26.85 4.83
CA ASP A 146 15.98 -27.17 4.81
C ASP A 146 15.56 -27.80 3.48
N ASN A 147 16.08 -27.31 2.35
CA ASN A 147 15.84 -27.88 1.04
C ASN A 147 16.35 -29.32 0.91
N ARG A 148 17.52 -29.63 1.48
CA ARG A 148 18.04 -31.01 1.51
C ARG A 148 17.19 -31.92 2.39
N GLN A 149 16.73 -31.45 3.55
CA GLN A 149 15.89 -32.23 4.46
C GLN A 149 14.56 -32.65 3.81
N ARG A 150 13.96 -31.77 3.00
CA ARG A 150 12.73 -32.06 2.26
C ARG A 150 12.96 -32.72 0.89
N ASN A 151 14.20 -33.08 0.56
CA ASN A 151 14.58 -33.63 -0.75
C ASN A 151 14.12 -32.76 -1.93
N GLY A 152 14.21 -31.43 -1.79
CA GLY A 152 13.78 -30.45 -2.77
C GLY A 152 14.82 -30.21 -3.88
N ASN A 153 14.36 -29.79 -5.05
CA ASN A 153 15.22 -29.52 -6.20
C ASN A 153 15.77 -28.07 -6.19
N LEU A 154 16.66 -27.73 -7.13
CA LEU A 154 17.25 -26.39 -7.21
C LEU A 154 16.23 -25.29 -7.52
N SER A 155 15.15 -25.59 -8.25
CA SER A 155 14.07 -24.62 -8.46
C SER A 155 13.36 -24.31 -7.14
N ASP A 156 13.12 -25.31 -6.30
CA ASP A 156 12.51 -25.09 -4.98
C ASP A 156 13.41 -24.21 -4.10
N LEU A 157 14.73 -24.42 -4.16
CA LEU A 157 15.72 -23.61 -3.43
C LEU A 157 15.80 -22.16 -3.93
N VAL A 158 15.73 -21.93 -5.25
CA VAL A 158 15.71 -20.58 -5.82
C VAL A 158 14.41 -19.87 -5.46
N PHE A 159 13.28 -20.59 -5.53
CA PHE A 159 11.97 -20.03 -5.19
C PHE A 159 11.92 -19.60 -3.72
N ASP A 160 12.43 -20.44 -2.81
CA ASP A 160 12.51 -20.10 -1.39
C ASP A 160 13.43 -18.91 -1.13
N THR A 161 14.56 -18.83 -1.84
CA THR A 161 15.50 -17.71 -1.75
C THR A 161 14.83 -16.40 -2.16
N LEU A 162 14.11 -16.39 -3.28
CA LEU A 162 13.37 -15.22 -3.75
C LEU A 162 12.19 -14.87 -2.84
N SER A 163 11.52 -15.89 -2.28
CA SER A 163 10.43 -15.71 -1.33
C SER A 163 10.93 -15.11 -0.02
N ARG A 164 12.09 -15.55 0.46
CA ARG A 164 12.77 -15.02 1.65
C ARG A 164 13.20 -13.58 1.46
N TRP A 165 13.78 -13.25 0.31
CA TRP A 165 14.08 -11.86 -0.06
C TRP A 165 12.83 -10.98 -0.01
N LYS A 166 11.74 -11.41 -0.68
CA LYS A 166 10.47 -10.68 -0.71
C LYS A 166 9.91 -10.45 0.70
N GLN A 167 10.01 -11.45 1.59
CA GLN A 167 9.54 -11.35 2.97
C GLN A 167 10.41 -10.41 3.82
N ASN A 168 11.73 -10.48 3.67
CA ASN A 168 12.67 -9.68 4.49
C ASN A 168 12.71 -8.20 4.07
N MET A 169 12.33 -7.87 2.83
CA MET A 169 12.47 -6.53 2.28
C MET A 169 11.18 -5.69 2.24
N ALA A 170 10.11 -6.08 2.94
CA ALA A 170 8.87 -5.31 3.16
C ALA A 170 8.43 -4.34 2.02
N SER A 171 8.97 -3.12 1.97
CA SER A 171 8.69 -2.06 0.98
C SER A 171 9.86 -1.68 0.05
N ALA A 172 11.06 -2.23 0.28
CA ALA A 172 12.27 -1.97 -0.49
C ALA A 172 12.53 -3.03 -1.57
N ALA A 173 11.84 -4.18 -1.50
CA ALA A 173 11.82 -5.12 -2.60
C ALA A 173 11.16 -4.44 -3.80
N THR A 174 11.94 -4.20 -4.86
CA THR A 174 11.44 -3.62 -6.10
C THR A 174 11.76 -4.54 -7.28
N LEU A 175 10.97 -4.43 -8.35
CA LEU A 175 11.23 -5.18 -9.58
C LEU A 175 12.56 -4.75 -10.23
N ASP A 176 12.96 -3.49 -10.04
CA ASP A 176 14.24 -2.97 -10.52
C ASP A 176 15.44 -3.60 -9.80
N GLU A 177 15.35 -3.81 -8.48
CA GLU A 177 16.36 -4.55 -7.71
C GLU A 177 16.48 -5.99 -8.23
N LEU A 178 15.33 -6.67 -8.44
CA LEU A 178 15.29 -8.02 -8.96
C LEU A 178 15.88 -8.09 -10.38
N LYS A 179 15.54 -7.15 -11.25
CA LYS A 179 16.06 -7.08 -12.62
C LYS A 179 17.56 -6.82 -12.65
N THR A 180 18.05 -5.95 -11.76
CA THR A 180 19.49 -5.65 -11.63
C THR A 180 20.26 -6.87 -11.15
N SER A 181 19.76 -7.56 -10.13
CA SER A 181 20.36 -8.80 -9.62
C SER A 181 20.33 -9.94 -10.63
N LEU A 182 19.26 -10.05 -11.42
CA LEU A 182 19.17 -11.00 -12.54
C LEU A 182 20.18 -10.68 -13.65
N GLN A 183 20.35 -9.42 -14.01
CA GLN A 183 21.37 -8.98 -14.98
C GLN A 183 22.80 -9.26 -14.48
N ASN A 184 23.05 -9.08 -13.18
CA ASN A 184 24.34 -9.36 -12.56
C ASN A 184 24.73 -10.84 -12.61
N ILE A 185 23.75 -11.74 -12.61
CA ILE A 185 23.99 -13.19 -12.80
C ILE A 185 23.87 -13.65 -14.26
N GLY A 186 23.70 -12.72 -15.21
CA GLY A 186 23.66 -13.01 -16.65
C GLY A 186 22.29 -13.39 -17.21
N VAL A 187 21.19 -13.14 -16.48
CA VAL A 187 19.81 -13.30 -16.98
C VAL A 187 19.37 -11.98 -17.63
N THR A 188 19.46 -11.91 -18.95
CA THR A 188 19.20 -10.67 -19.72
C THR A 188 17.79 -10.57 -20.29
N SER A 189 17.02 -11.66 -20.29
CA SER A 189 15.65 -11.71 -20.83
C SER A 189 14.80 -12.76 -20.11
N LEU A 190 13.71 -12.33 -19.47
CA LEU A 190 12.64 -13.21 -18.95
C LEU A 190 11.62 -13.43 -20.09
N THR A 191 12.03 -14.08 -21.17
CA THR A 191 11.09 -14.46 -22.25
C THR A 191 10.23 -15.64 -21.85
#